data_AF-A0A930YAR6-F1
#
_entry.id   AF-A0A930YAR6-F1
#
_cell.length_a   1.000
_cell.length_b   1.000
_cell.length_c   1.000
_cell.angle_alpha   90.00
_cell.angle_beta   90.00
_cell.angle_gamma   90.00
#
_symmetry.space_group_name_H-M   'P 1'
#
loop_
_entity.id
_entity.type
_entity.pdbx_description
1 polymer ?
#
loop_
_entity_poly.entity_id
_entity_poly.type
_entity_poly.pdbx_seq_one_letter_code
_entity_poly.pdbx_strand_id
1 'polypeptide(L)' 'MSGDGNDHLVGNALDNLLIGGRGDDQLEGAAGNDTLYGAQGNDSFNRWRWL' A
#
# COMPACT_ATOMS: atom_id res chain seq x y z
N MET A 1 -7.07 2.96 -3.75
CA MET A 1 -6.94 3.09 -5.21
C MET A 1 -6.48 4.50 -5.46
N SER A 2 -5.23 4.71 -5.88
CA SER A 2 -4.67 6.05 -6.15
C SER A 2 -4.67 6.40 -7.63
N GLY A 3 -4.52 5.43 -8.55
CA GLY A 3 -4.70 5.64 -9.99
C GLY A 3 -3.40 5.63 -10.77
N ASP A 4 -3.11 6.67 -11.56
CA ASP A 4 -1.82 6.82 -12.26
C ASP A 4 -0.94 7.81 -11.47
N GLY A 5 0.32 7.46 -11.19
CA GLY A 5 1.28 8.29 -10.45
C GLY A 5 2.14 7.46 -9.48
N ASN A 6 3.17 8.08 -8.90
CA ASN A 6 3.92 7.46 -7.80
C ASN A 6 3.28 7.91 -6.49
N ASP A 7 2.48 7.05 -5.85
CA ASP A 7 1.65 7.42 -4.72
C ASP A 7 2.13 6.83 -3.39
N HIS A 8 1.70 7.45 -2.28
CA HIS A 8 1.90 6.94 -0.93
C HIS A 8 0.55 6.67 -0.26
N LEU A 9 0.22 5.40 -0.07
CA LEU A 9 -1.04 4.95 0.52
C LEU A 9 -0.77 4.38 1.91
N VAL A 10 -1.44 4.96 2.92
CA VAL A 10 -1.34 4.51 4.31
C VAL A 10 -2.72 4.07 4.81
N GLY A 11 -2.76 2.87 5.35
CA GLY A 11 -3.88 2.24 6.02
C GLY A 11 -4.07 2.75 7.45
N ASN A 12 -4.88 2.02 8.21
CA ASN A 12 -5.22 2.32 9.60
C ASN A 12 -5.12 1.04 10.45
N ALA A 13 -5.76 1.01 11.62
CA ALA A 13 -5.65 -0.12 12.54
C ALA A 13 -6.60 -1.29 12.23
N LEU A 14 -7.36 -1.20 11.13
CA LEU A 14 -8.27 -2.24 10.66
C LEU A 14 -7.67 -2.96 9.45
N ASP A 15 -8.25 -4.10 9.11
CA ASP A 15 -7.95 -4.80 7.85
C ASP A 15 -8.23 -3.89 6.65
N ASN A 16 -7.21 -3.60 5.86
CA ASN A 16 -7.34 -2.70 4.71
C ASN A 16 -7.12 -3.40 3.36
N LEU A 17 -7.81 -2.87 2.34
CA LEU A 17 -7.52 -3.14 0.94
C LEU A 17 -6.90 -1.88 0.33
N LEU A 18 -5.60 -1.91 0.09
CA LEU A 18 -4.88 -0.82 -0.58
C LEU A 18 -4.48 -1.26 -1.98
N ILE A 19 -4.78 -0.39 -2.94
CA ILE A 19 -4.50 -0.62 -4.37
C ILE A 19 -3.79 0.64 -4.87
N GLY A 20 -2.57 0.50 -5.37
CA GLY A 20 -1.73 1.58 -5.91
C GLY A 20 -2.26 2.01 -7.28
N GLY A 21 -1.80 1.36 -8.33
CA GLY A 21 -2.32 1.56 -9.68
C GLY A 21 -1.19 1.52 -10.69
N ARG A 22 -0.99 2.57 -11.49
CA ARG A 22 0.20 2.70 -12.32
C ARG A 22 1.17 3.65 -11.67
N GLY A 23 2.46 3.34 -11.74
CA GLY A 23 3.54 4.12 -11.16
C GLY A 23 4.22 3.36 -10.03
N ASP A 24 5.28 3.94 -9.48
CA ASP A 24 6.07 3.30 -8.42
C ASP A 24 5.49 3.73 -7.06
N ASP A 25 4.65 2.88 -6.47
CA ASP A 25 3.87 3.21 -5.28
C ASP A 25 4.51 2.74 -3.96
N GLN A 26 4.18 3.42 -2.86
CA GLN A 26 4.47 3.01 -1.49
C GLN A 26 3.16 2.68 -0.77
N LEU A 27 2.97 1.41 -0.38
CA LEU A 27 1.76 0.94 0.28
C LEU A 27 2.08 0.48 1.71
N GLU A 28 1.40 1.08 2.67
CA GLU A 28 1.53 0.80 4.11
C GLU A 28 0.21 0.36 4.70
N GLY A 29 0.10 -0.92 5.10
CA GLY A 29 -1.14 -1.44 5.69
C GLY A 29 -1.43 -0.99 7.13
N ALA A 30 -0.38 -0.61 7.88
CA ALA A 30 -0.42 -0.38 9.33
C ALA A 30 -0.77 -1.65 10.14
N ALA A 31 -1.81 -1.63 10.97
CA ALA A 31 -2.18 -2.76 11.84
C ALA A 31 -3.45 -3.42 11.33
N GLY A 32 -3.56 -4.73 11.50
CA GLY A 32 -4.63 -5.52 10.90
C GLY A 32 -4.09 -6.52 9.87
N ASN A 33 -4.99 -7.26 9.25
CA ASN A 33 -4.70 -8.22 8.20
C ASN A 33 -4.95 -7.58 6.83
N ASP A 34 -3.94 -6.90 6.30
CA ASP A 34 -4.07 -6.12 5.08
C ASP A 34 -3.87 -6.92 3.79
N THR A 35 -4.56 -6.48 2.75
CA THR A 35 -4.31 -6.85 1.36
C THR A 35 -3.78 -5.62 0.61
N LEU A 36 -2.54 -5.70 0.14
CA LEU A 36 -1.88 -4.62 -0.59
C LEU A 36 -1.62 -5.07 -2.03
N TYR A 37 -2.01 -4.25 -3.00
CA TYR A 37 -1.85 -4.54 -4.42
C TYR A 37 -1.29 -3.31 -5.17
N GLY A 38 -0.02 -3.36 -5.56
CA GLY A 38 0.66 -2.24 -6.21
C GLY A 38 0.26 -2.03 -7.68
N ALA A 39 -0.04 -3.12 -8.39
CA ALA A 39 -0.35 -3.14 -9.83
C ALA A 39 0.87 -2.88 -10.75
N GLN A 40 0.90 -1.80 -11.55
CA GLN A 40 1.93 -1.57 -12.57
C GLN A 40 3.00 -0.61 -12.08
N GLY A 41 4.21 -1.11 -11.82
CA GLY A 41 5.35 -0.28 -11.44
C GLY A 41 6.26 -1.03 -10.48
N ASN A 42 7.25 -0.34 -9.94
CA ASN A 42 8.14 -0.85 -8.90
C ASN A 42 7.62 -0.42 -7.52
N ASP A 43 6.72 -1.22 -6.97
CA ASP A 43 6.04 -0.89 -5.72
C ASP A 43 6.80 -1.36 -4.48
N SER A 44 6.71 -0.59 -3.40
CA SER A 44 7.23 -0.93 -2.09
C SER A 44 6.10 -1.17 -1.09
N PHE A 45 6.10 -2.36 -0.48
CA PHE A 45 5.11 -2.76 0.52
C PHE A 45 5.73 -2.72 1.91
N ASN A 46 5.42 -1.67 2.65
CA ASN A 46 5.90 -1.51 4.01
C ASN A 46 4.85 -2.05 4.98
N ARG A 47 5.14 -3.21 5.55
CA ARG A 47 4.42 -3.69 6.73
C ARG A 47 5.14 -3.13 7.95
N TRP A 48 4.44 -2.40 8.80
CA TRP A 48 4.98 -1.90 10.05
C TRP A 48 5.40 -3.10 10.91
N ARG A 49 6.69 -3.46 10.86
CA ARG A 49 7.29 -4.42 11.78
C ARG A 49 7.64 -3.64 13.04
N TRP A 50 6.87 -3.87 14.11
CA TRP A 50 7.20 -3.44 15.46
C TRP A 50 8.39 -4.24 16.00
N LEU A 51 9.58 -3.99 15.45
CA LEU A 51 10.86 -4.46 15.99
C LEU A 51 11.85 -3.29 16.05
#